data_AF-A0A8C5J9F0-F1
#
_entry.id   AF-A0A8C5J9F0-F1
#
_cell.length_a   1.000
_cell.length_b   1.000
_cell.length_c   1.000
_cell.angle_alpha   90.00
_cell.angle_beta   90.00
_cell.angle_gamma   90.00
#
_symmetry.space_group_name_H-M   'P 1'
#
loop_
_entity.id
_entity.type
_entity.pdbx_description
1 polymer ?
#
loop_
_entity_poly.entity_id
_entity_poly.type
_entity_poly.pdbx_seq_one_letter_code
_entity_poly.pdbx_strand_id
1 'polypeptide(L)'
;MCCPKGWRRFQGSCYFLSTDMMSWDKSAENCTGMGSQLVVITSKAEQVSAQGPRERDPAGRATVLGPGGDSEPSLSCRGGGRSCLSLCSTSPLCHQPHIMGIPDASVCSVLPLMDIVLFFQEFLFNLTKEKATSLYETKYYIGLAAYKTGKWQWVDQTPYESTATFWKPGEPNLLFAEKCAAIHVKGKTDPNTYSNWNNVLCITSCYRICEQAVKLL
;
A
#
# COMPACT_ATOMS: atom_id res chain seq x y z
N MET A 1 -0.86 -11.53 -14.61
CA MET A 1 -0.32 -11.60 -13.23
C MET A 1 -1.46 -11.75 -12.24
N CYS A 2 -1.55 -12.89 -11.56
CA CYS A 2 -2.68 -13.24 -10.69
C CYS A 2 -2.17 -13.46 -9.25
N CYS A 3 -2.97 -13.05 -8.26
CA CYS A 3 -2.70 -13.38 -6.87
C CYS A 3 -3.08 -14.83 -6.58
N PRO A 4 -2.43 -15.51 -5.61
CA PRO A 4 -2.86 -16.83 -5.18
C PRO A 4 -4.31 -16.82 -4.70
N LYS A 5 -4.97 -17.99 -4.73
CA LYS A 5 -6.35 -18.12 -4.26
C LYS A 5 -6.46 -17.65 -2.80
N GLY A 6 -7.45 -16.80 -2.51
CA GLY A 6 -7.66 -16.23 -1.18
C GLY A 6 -6.93 -14.90 -0.92
N TRP A 7 -6.06 -14.46 -1.84
CA TRP A 7 -5.40 -13.16 -1.78
C TRP A 7 -6.15 -12.11 -2.61
N ARG A 8 -6.07 -10.84 -2.20
CA ARG A 8 -6.65 -9.69 -2.89
C ARG A 8 -5.56 -8.90 -3.58
N ARG A 9 -5.80 -8.49 -4.83
CA ARG A 9 -4.85 -7.69 -5.60
C ARG A 9 -5.14 -6.20 -5.39
N PHE A 10 -4.10 -5.41 -5.14
CA PHE A 10 -4.16 -3.95 -5.17
C PHE A 10 -2.79 -3.37 -5.57
N GLN A 11 -2.78 -2.44 -6.53
CA GLN A 11 -1.59 -1.72 -7.04
C GLN A 11 -0.31 -2.55 -7.22
N GLY A 12 -0.42 -3.78 -7.75
CA GLY A 12 0.75 -4.62 -8.04
C GLY A 12 1.24 -5.49 -6.87
N SER A 13 0.50 -5.54 -5.77
CA SER A 13 0.72 -6.45 -4.65
C SER A 13 -0.50 -7.32 -4.38
N CYS A 14 -0.27 -8.40 -3.64
CA CYS A 14 -1.28 -9.33 -3.16
C CYS A 14 -1.37 -9.25 -1.65
N TYR A 15 -2.59 -9.24 -1.11
CA TYR A 15 -2.87 -9.09 0.32
C TYR A 15 -3.71 -10.26 0.82
N PHE A 16 -3.33 -10.82 1.96
CA PHE A 16 -4.02 -11.94 2.60
C PHE A 16 -4.54 -11.54 3.97
N LEU A 17 -5.81 -11.82 4.22
CA LEU A 17 -6.43 -11.72 5.54
C LEU A 17 -6.47 -13.10 6.19
N SER A 18 -5.87 -13.22 7.36
CA SER A 18 -5.93 -14.48 8.09
C SER A 18 -7.32 -14.77 8.65
N THR A 19 -7.61 -16.07 8.83
CA THR A 19 -8.80 -16.57 9.52
C THR A 19 -8.46 -17.12 10.91
N ASP A 20 -7.18 -17.21 11.24
CA ASP A 20 -6.62 -17.63 12.51
C ASP A 20 -5.95 -16.45 13.21
N MET A 21 -5.86 -16.55 14.55
CA MET A 21 -5.29 -15.54 15.42
C MET A 21 -4.01 -16.05 16.06
N MET A 22 -2.99 -15.19 16.19
CA MET A 22 -1.71 -15.52 16.82
C MET A 22 -1.03 -14.25 17.35
N SER A 23 0.11 -14.39 18.04
CA SER A 23 0.92 -13.23 18.45
C SER A 23 1.57 -12.52 17.26
N TRP A 24 2.08 -11.32 17.46
CA TRP A 24 2.70 -10.54 16.39
C TRP A 24 3.91 -11.25 15.78
N ASP A 25 4.82 -11.79 16.62
CA ASP A 25 6.02 -12.50 16.14
C ASP A 25 5.64 -13.74 15.30
N LYS A 26 4.69 -14.53 15.78
CA LYS A 26 4.16 -15.68 15.02
C LYS A 26 3.48 -15.24 13.72
N SER A 27 2.82 -14.08 13.72
CA SER A 27 2.19 -13.53 12.52
C SER A 27 3.24 -13.15 11.48
N ALA A 28 4.33 -12.50 11.91
CA ALA A 28 5.45 -12.16 11.05
C ALA A 28 6.08 -13.42 10.44
N GLU A 29 6.43 -14.40 11.28
CA GLU A 29 6.98 -15.69 10.83
C GLU A 29 6.05 -16.41 9.86
N ASN A 30 4.74 -16.42 10.12
CA ASN A 30 3.77 -17.08 9.26
C ASN A 30 3.64 -16.38 7.90
N CYS A 31 3.59 -15.03 7.86
CA CYS A 31 3.62 -14.32 6.59
C CYS A 31 4.92 -14.62 5.82
N THR A 32 6.08 -14.63 6.49
CA THR A 32 7.36 -14.99 5.87
C THR A 32 7.36 -16.41 5.32
N GLY A 33 6.80 -17.37 6.05
CA GLY A 33 6.63 -18.76 5.59
C GLY A 33 5.74 -18.89 4.35
N MET A 34 4.84 -17.94 4.09
CA MET A 34 4.03 -17.87 2.87
C MET A 34 4.74 -17.15 1.72
N GLY A 35 6.01 -16.78 1.87
CA GLY A 35 6.74 -15.97 0.87
C GLY A 35 6.28 -14.52 0.82
N SER A 36 5.73 -14.03 1.94
CA SER A 36 5.14 -12.70 2.10
C SER A 36 5.69 -12.02 3.36
N GLN A 37 5.12 -10.90 3.78
CA GLN A 37 5.45 -10.23 5.04
C GLN A 37 4.19 -9.62 5.65
N LEU A 38 4.22 -9.20 6.92
CA LEU A 38 3.14 -8.38 7.45
C LEU A 38 3.02 -7.09 6.64
N VAL A 39 1.79 -6.63 6.41
CA VAL A 39 1.52 -5.49 5.53
C VAL A 39 2.22 -4.20 5.99
N VAL A 40 2.78 -3.46 5.05
CA VAL A 40 3.49 -2.21 5.26
C VAL A 40 2.70 -1.10 4.61
N ILE A 41 2.16 -0.20 5.43
CA ILE A 41 1.25 0.85 4.99
C ILE A 41 2.05 2.13 4.80
N THR A 42 2.75 2.19 3.68
CA THR A 42 3.59 3.34 3.28
C THR A 42 3.42 3.63 1.79
N SER A 43 3.88 4.80 1.35
CA SER A 43 3.93 5.21 -0.06
C SER A 43 5.06 4.50 -0.82
N LYS A 44 5.05 3.16 -0.87
CA LYS A 44 6.07 2.40 -1.63
C LYS A 44 6.17 2.82 -3.10
N ALA A 45 5.10 3.38 -3.66
CA ALA A 45 5.03 3.81 -5.05
C ALA A 45 6.02 4.93 -5.43
N GLU A 46 6.54 5.71 -4.46
CA GLU A 46 7.61 6.68 -4.74
C GLU A 46 9.03 6.12 -4.54
N GLN A 47 9.17 4.95 -3.89
CA GLN A 47 10.46 4.30 -3.69
C GLN A 47 10.83 3.32 -4.80
N VAL A 48 9.90 2.94 -5.68
CA VAL A 48 10.21 2.17 -6.88
C VAL A 48 10.65 3.14 -7.99
N SER A 49 11.98 3.26 -8.15
CA SER A 49 12.70 3.89 -9.28
C SER A 49 13.03 5.40 -9.20
N ALA A 50 13.82 5.81 -8.20
CA ALA A 50 14.68 7.01 -8.29
C ALA A 50 16.20 6.70 -8.28
N GLN A 51 16.59 5.43 -8.26
CA GLN A 51 18.00 5.01 -8.25
C GLN A 51 18.23 3.91 -9.30
N GLY A 52 18.18 4.28 -10.58
CA GLY A 52 18.88 3.53 -11.62
C GLY A 52 20.40 3.58 -11.39
N PRO A 53 21.18 2.66 -11.99
CA PRO A 53 22.64 2.71 -11.90
C PRO A 53 23.14 4.05 -12.47
N ARG A 54 23.82 4.84 -11.64
CA ARG A 54 24.46 6.10 -12.05
C ARG A 54 25.88 5.78 -12.53
N GLU A 55 26.11 5.80 -13.83
CA GLU A 55 27.46 5.93 -14.34
C GLU A 55 27.87 7.41 -14.29
N ARG A 56 29.10 7.67 -13.82
CA ARG A 56 29.64 9.02 -13.63
C ARG A 56 30.68 9.25 -14.71
N ASP A 57 30.44 10.25 -15.55
CA ASP A 57 31.39 10.62 -16.60
C ASP A 57 32.64 11.29 -15.98
N PRO A 58 33.78 11.44 -16.69
CA PRO A 58 35.02 12.01 -16.15
C PRO A 58 34.90 13.43 -15.57
N ALA A 59 33.82 14.16 -15.90
CA ALA A 59 33.49 15.47 -15.35
C ALA A 59 32.56 15.43 -14.12
N GLY A 60 32.26 14.25 -13.57
CA GLY A 60 31.51 14.08 -12.31
C GLY A 60 29.99 14.24 -12.41
N ARG A 61 29.42 14.37 -13.61
CA ARG A 61 27.96 14.42 -13.83
C ARG A 61 27.36 13.02 -13.88
N ALA A 62 26.17 12.88 -13.28
CA ALA A 62 25.40 11.64 -13.30
C ALA A 62 24.31 11.73 -14.37
N THR A 63 24.28 10.75 -15.28
CA THR A 63 23.26 10.64 -16.33
C THR A 63 22.42 9.40 -16.07
N VAL A 64 21.09 9.52 -16.16
CA VAL A 64 20.17 8.37 -16.08
C VAL A 64 20.08 7.73 -17.45
N LEU A 65 20.57 6.49 -17.59
CA LEU A 65 20.35 5.70 -18.80
C LEU A 65 18.94 5.12 -18.76
N GLY A 66 18.03 5.72 -19.54
CA GLY A 66 16.77 5.06 -19.92
C GLY A 66 17.05 3.92 -20.91
N PRO A 67 16.21 2.88 -20.98
CA PRO A 67 16.32 1.87 -22.04
C PRO A 67 16.07 2.55 -23.39
N GLY A 68 16.97 2.30 -24.36
CA GLY A 68 17.02 2.76 -25.76
C GLY A 68 15.85 3.62 -26.24
N GLY A 69 16.07 4.88 -26.65
CA GLY A 69 16.86 5.15 -27.84
C GLY A 69 16.01 4.93 -29.08
N ASP A 70 15.02 5.79 -29.28
CA ASP A 70 14.58 6.27 -30.58
C ASP A 70 13.83 7.60 -30.37
N SER A 71 14.27 8.61 -31.09
CA SER A 71 13.69 9.95 -31.18
C SER A 71 12.16 9.90 -31.34
N GLU A 72 11.44 10.64 -30.50
CA GLU A 72 10.04 11.00 -30.72
C GLU A 72 9.80 11.48 -32.16
N PRO A 73 8.89 10.86 -32.93
CA PRO A 73 8.14 11.58 -33.93
C PRO A 73 6.79 11.98 -33.32
N SER A 74 6.52 13.28 -33.33
CA SER A 74 5.20 13.86 -33.09
C SER A 74 4.12 13.09 -33.90
N LEU A 75 3.21 12.39 -33.22
CA LEU A 75 2.10 11.69 -33.86
C LEU A 75 0.77 12.39 -33.56
N SER A 76 0.21 12.97 -34.63
CA SER A 76 -1.16 13.44 -34.77
C SER A 76 -2.11 12.25 -35.01
N CYS A 77 -3.19 12.14 -34.25
CA CYS A 77 -4.26 11.18 -34.52
C CYS A 77 -5.27 11.75 -35.53
N ARG A 78 -5.19 11.32 -36.81
CA ARG A 78 -6.33 11.41 -37.75
C ARG A 78 -7.10 10.10 -37.77
N GLY A 79 -8.42 10.20 -37.83
CA GLY A 79 -9.36 9.09 -37.68
C GLY A 79 -9.29 8.01 -38.76
N GLY A 80 -9.76 6.82 -38.37
CA GLY A 80 -10.06 5.71 -39.27
C GLY A 80 -9.59 4.35 -38.75
N GLY A 81 -10.48 3.60 -38.10
CA GLY A 81 -10.52 2.14 -38.13
C GLY A 81 -9.42 1.31 -37.44
N ARG A 82 -9.83 0.67 -36.33
CA ARG A 82 -9.36 -0.60 -35.74
C ARG A 82 -8.09 -0.56 -34.85
N SER A 83 -8.34 -0.92 -33.58
CA SER A 83 -7.44 -1.42 -32.53
C SER A 83 -6.60 -0.40 -31.73
N CYS A 84 -7.24 0.25 -30.76
CA CYS A 84 -6.54 0.76 -29.56
C CYS A 84 -6.64 -0.28 -28.44
N LEU A 85 -5.68 -1.20 -28.37
CA LEU A 85 -5.59 -2.15 -27.26
C LEU A 85 -4.73 -1.54 -26.13
N SER A 86 -5.44 -0.96 -25.16
CA SER A 86 -5.18 -0.98 -23.71
C SER A 86 -3.85 -0.44 -23.14
N LEU A 87 -3.89 0.82 -22.67
CA LEU A 87 -3.30 1.22 -21.38
C LEU A 87 -4.19 2.25 -20.66
N CYS A 88 -5.44 1.89 -20.39
CA CYS A 88 -6.31 2.59 -19.43
C CYS A 88 -7.03 1.53 -18.58
N SER A 89 -6.31 0.80 -17.71
CA SER A 89 -6.93 -0.32 -16.99
C SER A 89 -6.70 -0.38 -15.48
N THR A 90 -6.24 0.67 -14.80
CA THR A 90 -6.19 0.62 -13.32
C THR A 90 -6.58 1.91 -12.58
N SER A 91 -7.12 2.93 -13.24
CA SER A 91 -7.61 4.13 -12.54
C SER A 91 -9.14 4.08 -12.37
N PRO A 92 -9.68 4.16 -11.15
CA PRO A 92 -11.13 4.20 -10.90
C PRO A 92 -11.82 5.46 -11.46
N LEU A 93 -11.04 6.50 -11.82
CA LEU A 93 -11.55 7.81 -12.22
C LEU A 93 -11.94 7.93 -13.71
N CYS A 94 -11.82 6.88 -14.52
CA CYS A 94 -12.14 6.95 -15.96
C CYS A 94 -13.58 6.59 -16.32
N HIS A 95 -14.49 6.38 -15.37
CA HIS A 95 -15.90 6.13 -15.64
C HIS A 95 -16.77 7.37 -15.35
N GLN A 96 -16.83 8.29 -16.31
CA GLN A 96 -17.97 9.21 -16.41
C GLN A 96 -18.33 9.47 -17.88
N PRO A 97 -19.61 9.31 -18.28
CA PRO A 97 -20.05 9.59 -19.63
C PRO A 97 -20.18 11.10 -19.85
N HIS A 98 -19.32 11.62 -20.73
CA HIS A 98 -19.55 12.68 -21.72
C HIS A 98 -20.63 13.75 -21.42
N ILE A 99 -20.22 14.92 -20.91
CA ILE A 99 -20.87 16.21 -21.20
C ILE A 99 -19.81 17.10 -21.85
N MET A 100 -20.13 17.61 -23.04
CA MET A 100 -19.25 18.30 -23.99
C MET A 100 -18.87 19.71 -23.50
N GLY A 101 -17.56 20.01 -23.45
CA GLY A 101 -17.03 21.36 -23.24
C GLY A 101 -15.59 21.37 -22.70
N ILE A 102 -14.60 21.39 -23.60
CA ILE A 102 -13.15 21.49 -23.30
C ILE A 102 -12.73 22.99 -23.38
N PRO A 103 -11.89 23.49 -22.46
CA PRO A 103 -10.43 23.56 -22.63
C PRO A 103 -9.73 22.95 -21.39
N ASP A 104 -8.55 22.35 -21.40
CA ASP A 104 -7.48 22.18 -22.38
C ASP A 104 -6.70 20.90 -21.96
N ALA A 105 -5.75 20.48 -22.78
CA ALA A 105 -4.98 19.26 -22.59
C ALA A 105 -4.28 19.12 -21.22
N SER A 106 -4.24 17.87 -20.73
CA SER A 106 -3.13 17.31 -19.94
C SER A 106 -2.68 18.09 -18.71
N VAL A 107 -3.43 17.96 -17.62
CA VAL A 107 -2.81 17.91 -16.29
C VAL A 107 -3.06 16.50 -15.75
N CYS A 108 -2.16 15.56 -16.06
CA CYS A 108 -1.92 14.49 -15.10
C CYS A 108 -1.28 15.17 -13.90
N SER A 109 -2.11 15.68 -12.99
CA SER A 109 -1.62 16.16 -11.71
C SER A 109 -0.90 14.98 -11.08
N VAL A 110 0.39 15.14 -10.87
CA VAL A 110 1.17 14.23 -10.03
C VAL A 110 0.52 14.36 -8.66
N LEU A 111 -0.41 13.45 -8.38
CA LEU A 111 -1.15 13.45 -7.13
C LEU A 111 -0.09 13.33 -6.01
N PRO A 112 -0.09 14.25 -5.03
CA PRO A 112 0.91 14.22 -3.98
C PRO A 112 0.86 12.86 -3.25
N LEU A 113 2.03 12.37 -2.85
CA LEU A 113 2.30 11.16 -2.06
C LEU A 113 1.24 10.71 -1.05
N MET A 114 0.54 11.67 -0.45
CA MET A 114 -0.50 11.45 0.53
C MET A 114 -1.69 10.63 -0.04
N ASP A 115 -1.98 10.73 -1.34
CA ASP A 115 -3.16 10.06 -1.91
C ASP A 115 -3.01 8.54 -1.99
N ILE A 116 -1.81 8.01 -2.32
CA ILE A 116 -1.62 6.56 -2.46
C ILE A 116 -1.74 5.85 -1.10
N VAL A 117 -1.18 6.45 -0.03
CA VAL A 117 -1.26 5.88 1.32
C VAL A 117 -2.71 5.90 1.82
N LEU A 118 -3.46 6.97 1.53
CA LEU A 118 -4.88 7.07 1.86
C LEU A 118 -5.72 6.03 1.12
N PHE A 119 -5.56 5.90 -0.20
CA PHE A 119 -6.27 4.86 -0.97
C PHE A 119 -5.92 3.45 -0.52
N PHE A 120 -4.66 3.22 -0.13
CA PHE A 120 -4.24 1.93 0.35
C PHE A 120 -4.86 1.61 1.73
N GLN A 121 -4.86 2.58 2.65
CA GLN A 121 -5.54 2.45 3.93
C GLN A 121 -7.05 2.19 3.74
N GLU A 122 -7.71 2.89 2.82
CA GLU A 122 -9.12 2.66 2.50
C GLU A 122 -9.35 1.24 1.97
N PHE A 123 -8.50 0.77 1.05
CA PHE A 123 -8.56 -0.60 0.55
C PHE A 123 -8.43 -1.63 1.68
N LEU A 124 -7.43 -1.48 2.56
CA LEU A 124 -7.22 -2.41 3.68
C LEU A 124 -8.38 -2.38 4.68
N PHE A 125 -8.91 -1.20 4.97
CA PHE A 125 -10.06 -1.06 5.88
C PHE A 125 -11.33 -1.69 5.30
N ASN A 126 -11.63 -1.46 4.03
CA ASN A 126 -12.77 -2.10 3.36
C ASN A 126 -12.59 -3.62 3.31
N LEU A 127 -11.37 -4.09 3.00
CA LEU A 127 -11.04 -5.51 2.99
C LEU A 127 -11.26 -6.17 4.36
N THR A 128 -10.78 -5.54 5.45
CA THR A 128 -10.96 -6.05 6.82
C THR A 128 -12.42 -6.00 7.29
N LYS A 129 -13.21 -5.00 6.86
CA LYS A 129 -14.65 -4.90 7.12
C LYS A 129 -15.47 -6.02 6.47
N GLU A 130 -15.16 -6.42 5.24
CA GLU A 130 -15.85 -7.54 4.58
C GLU A 130 -15.82 -8.82 5.43
N LYS A 131 -14.72 -9.04 6.15
CA LYS A 131 -14.48 -10.23 6.97
C LYS A 131 -14.92 -10.11 8.43
N ALA A 132 -15.24 -8.92 8.92
CA ALA A 132 -15.71 -8.72 10.29
C ALA A 132 -17.14 -9.30 10.46
N THR A 133 -17.31 -10.21 11.42
CA THR A 133 -18.56 -10.99 11.62
C THR A 133 -19.54 -10.38 12.65
N SER A 134 -19.13 -9.33 13.38
CA SER A 134 -19.96 -8.48 14.26
C SER A 134 -20.53 -9.11 15.56
N LEU A 135 -19.81 -8.84 16.65
CA LEU A 135 -20.28 -8.51 18.02
C LEU A 135 -19.13 -7.85 18.81
N TYR A 136 -17.87 -8.13 18.45
CA TYR A 136 -16.66 -7.59 19.05
C TYR A 136 -15.75 -6.94 18.00
N GLU A 137 -14.90 -6.01 18.46
CA GLU A 137 -13.86 -5.38 17.65
C GLU A 137 -12.87 -6.44 17.15
N THR A 138 -12.65 -6.48 15.83
CA THR A 138 -11.67 -7.38 15.20
C THR A 138 -10.35 -6.64 15.04
N LYS A 139 -9.24 -7.29 15.41
CA LYS A 139 -7.90 -6.70 15.38
C LYS A 139 -7.04 -7.43 14.35
N TYR A 140 -6.38 -6.67 13.49
CA TYR A 140 -5.50 -7.17 12.45
C TYR A 140 -4.10 -6.57 12.59
N TYR A 141 -3.11 -7.41 12.88
CA TYR A 141 -1.72 -7.00 12.92
C TYR A 141 -1.25 -6.49 11.55
N ILE A 142 -0.51 -5.39 11.62
CA ILE A 142 0.26 -4.81 10.53
C ILE A 142 1.75 -4.92 10.85
N GLY A 143 2.59 -4.65 9.86
CA GLY A 143 4.04 -4.79 9.95
C GLY A 143 4.74 -3.71 10.77
N LEU A 144 4.04 -2.94 11.60
CA LEU A 144 4.60 -1.85 12.38
C LEU A 144 4.76 -2.28 13.85
N ALA A 145 5.99 -2.19 14.37
CA ALA A 145 6.29 -2.50 15.76
C ALA A 145 7.35 -1.56 16.36
N ALA A 146 7.32 -1.36 17.67
CA ALA A 146 8.27 -0.55 18.43
C ALA A 146 9.31 -1.45 19.10
N TYR A 147 10.60 -1.16 18.90
CA TYR A 147 11.68 -1.95 19.51
C TYR A 147 12.02 -1.46 20.94
N LYS A 148 13.08 -2.01 21.54
CA LYS A 148 13.53 -1.67 22.91
C LYS A 148 13.75 -0.17 23.14
N THR A 149 14.05 0.58 22.08
CA THR A 149 14.25 2.04 22.09
C THR A 149 12.95 2.85 22.05
N GLY A 150 11.79 2.20 21.92
CA GLY A 150 10.48 2.85 21.78
C GLY A 150 10.23 3.45 20.39
N LYS A 151 11.16 3.29 19.45
CA LYS A 151 11.00 3.75 18.06
C LYS A 151 10.23 2.74 17.23
N TRP A 152 9.21 3.21 16.52
CA TRP A 152 8.42 2.43 15.56
C TRP A 152 9.22 2.15 14.29
N GLN A 153 9.12 0.92 13.80
CA GLN A 153 9.82 0.43 12.61
C GLN A 153 8.92 -0.56 11.85
N TRP A 154 8.99 -0.50 10.51
CA TRP A 154 8.31 -1.45 9.63
C TRP A 154 9.13 -2.74 9.48
N VAL A 155 8.45 -3.88 9.32
CA VAL A 155 9.05 -5.21 9.14
C VAL A 155 9.98 -5.30 7.93
N ASP A 156 9.78 -4.47 6.91
CA ASP A 156 10.60 -4.42 5.71
C ASP A 156 11.68 -3.34 5.73
N GLN A 157 11.88 -2.71 6.90
CA GLN A 157 12.86 -1.65 7.12
C GLN A 157 12.54 -0.34 6.39
N THR A 158 11.35 -0.18 5.82
CA THR A 158 10.90 1.12 5.30
C THR A 158 10.98 2.17 6.43
N PRO A 159 11.52 3.37 6.18
CA PRO A 159 11.55 4.44 7.16
C PRO A 159 10.15 4.75 7.71
N TYR A 160 10.04 4.88 9.02
CA TYR A 160 8.79 5.28 9.67
C TYR A 160 8.67 6.80 9.67
N GLU A 161 7.59 7.31 9.07
CA GLU A 161 7.24 8.73 9.06
C GLU A 161 5.99 8.95 9.92
N SER A 162 6.10 9.76 10.98
CA SER A 162 4.99 9.98 11.92
C SER A 162 3.80 10.71 11.30
N THR A 163 4.01 11.44 10.20
CA THR A 163 2.97 12.19 9.47
C THR A 163 2.09 11.33 8.57
N ALA A 164 2.50 10.10 8.28
CA ALA A 164 1.79 9.16 7.41
C ALA A 164 1.24 7.97 8.21
N THR A 165 0.42 8.24 9.23
CA THR A 165 -0.09 7.22 10.15
C THR A 165 -1.60 7.35 10.36
N PHE A 166 -2.24 6.24 10.77
CA PHE A 166 -3.70 6.17 10.98
C PHE A 166 -4.07 5.77 12.42
N TRP A 167 -3.25 6.20 13.38
CA TRP A 167 -3.49 6.03 14.81
C TRP A 167 -4.82 6.65 15.23
N LYS A 168 -5.51 5.99 16.17
CA LYS A 168 -6.66 6.60 16.85
C LYS A 168 -6.22 7.82 17.65
N PRO A 169 -7.13 8.76 17.97
CA PRO A 169 -6.81 9.90 18.82
C PRO A 169 -6.25 9.43 20.16
N GLY A 170 -5.10 9.97 20.55
CA GLY A 170 -4.39 9.57 21.77
C GLY A 170 -3.44 8.39 21.62
N GLU A 171 -3.39 7.75 20.44
CA GLU A 171 -2.44 6.68 20.12
C GLU A 171 -1.30 7.18 19.21
N PRO A 172 -0.11 6.55 19.24
CA PRO A 172 0.27 5.47 20.15
C PRO A 172 0.57 6.01 21.55
N ASN A 173 -0.08 5.46 22.56
CA ASN A 173 0.15 5.86 23.94
C ASN A 173 1.40 5.17 24.53
N LEU A 174 2.04 5.83 25.51
CA LEU A 174 3.27 5.36 26.15
C LEU A 174 3.04 4.36 27.30
N LEU A 175 1.83 3.81 27.43
CA LEU A 175 1.46 2.96 28.57
C LEU A 175 1.98 1.53 28.36
N PHE A 176 3.29 1.39 28.55
CA PHE A 176 4.00 0.20 29.04
C PHE A 176 3.59 -1.16 28.43
N ALA A 177 4.35 -1.56 27.40
CA ALA A 177 4.45 -2.89 26.77
C ALA A 177 3.64 -3.13 25.47
N GLU A 178 2.75 -2.22 25.08
CA GLU A 178 2.04 -2.31 23.79
C GLU A 178 2.93 -1.79 22.64
N LYS A 179 3.65 -2.70 22.01
CA LYS A 179 4.69 -2.39 21.02
C LYS A 179 4.36 -2.84 19.61
N CYS A 180 3.17 -3.38 19.37
CA CYS A 180 2.79 -3.89 18.06
C CYS A 180 1.54 -3.18 17.57
N ALA A 181 1.53 -2.76 16.30
CA ALA A 181 0.40 -2.04 15.74
C ALA A 181 -0.63 -3.01 15.16
N ALA A 182 -1.91 -2.70 15.37
CA ALA A 182 -3.02 -3.41 14.76
C ALA A 182 -4.09 -2.43 14.26
N ILE A 183 -4.71 -2.75 13.12
CA ILE A 183 -5.95 -2.13 12.67
C ILE A 183 -7.10 -2.70 13.48
N HIS A 184 -7.90 -1.82 14.08
CA HIS A 184 -9.11 -2.16 14.80
C HIS A 184 -10.35 -1.93 13.92
N VAL A 185 -11.26 -2.89 13.88
CA VAL A 185 -12.50 -2.82 13.07
C VAL A 185 -13.71 -3.19 13.92
N LYS A 186 -14.61 -2.24 14.11
CA LYS A 186 -15.86 -2.39 14.88
C LYS A 186 -17.01 -2.90 14.02
N GLY A 187 -16.80 -4.06 13.38
CA GLY A 187 -17.79 -4.69 12.51
C GLY A 187 -17.96 -3.99 11.15
N LYS A 188 -19.02 -4.39 10.42
CA LYS A 188 -19.22 -3.98 9.01
C LYS A 188 -19.62 -2.51 8.84
N THR A 189 -20.15 -1.87 9.88
CA THR A 189 -20.64 -0.48 9.83
C THR A 189 -19.63 0.53 10.38
N ASP A 190 -18.40 0.11 10.72
CA ASP A 190 -17.38 1.02 11.25
C ASP A 190 -17.03 2.12 10.23
N PRO A 191 -17.18 3.41 10.58
CA PRO A 191 -16.85 4.53 9.71
C PRO A 191 -15.38 4.98 9.81
N ASN A 192 -14.60 4.44 10.75
CA ASN A 192 -13.27 4.97 11.10
C ASN A 192 -12.17 4.47 10.17
N THR A 193 -12.24 4.79 8.88
CA THR A 193 -11.28 4.33 7.87
C THR A 193 -9.85 4.79 8.15
N TYR A 194 -9.68 6.05 8.53
CA TYR A 194 -8.37 6.73 8.61
C TYR A 194 -7.87 6.97 10.04
N SER A 195 -8.52 6.37 11.03
CA SER A 195 -8.24 6.58 12.44
C SER A 195 -8.62 5.32 13.23
N ASN A 196 -7.85 4.25 13.02
CA ASN A 196 -8.19 2.91 13.50
C ASN A 196 -6.99 2.08 13.93
N TRP A 197 -5.77 2.59 13.90
CA TRP A 197 -4.63 1.86 14.45
C TRP A 197 -4.60 1.99 15.97
N ASN A 198 -4.22 0.90 16.62
CA ASN A 198 -3.92 0.84 18.05
C ASN A 198 -2.58 0.13 18.24
N ASN A 199 -1.79 0.57 19.21
CA ASN A 199 -0.75 -0.28 19.74
C ASN A 199 -1.43 -1.33 20.64
N VAL A 200 -0.91 -2.55 20.59
CA VAL A 200 -1.39 -3.68 21.38
C VAL A 200 -0.18 -4.44 21.94
N LEU A 201 -0.39 -5.19 23.02
CA LEU A 201 0.62 -6.14 23.51
C LEU A 201 0.92 -7.15 22.39
N CYS A 202 2.19 -7.27 22.00
CA CYS A 202 2.62 -8.15 20.91
C CYS A 202 2.26 -9.64 21.13
N ILE A 203 2.07 -10.04 22.39
CA ILE A 203 1.63 -11.38 22.77
C ILE A 203 0.12 -11.63 22.56
N THR A 204 -0.66 -10.56 22.32
CA THR A 204 -2.10 -10.68 22.08
C THR A 204 -2.35 -11.49 20.83
N SER A 205 -3.28 -12.44 20.90
CA SER A 205 -3.75 -13.13 19.71
C SER A 205 -4.58 -12.16 18.87
N CYS A 206 -4.13 -11.84 17.66
CA CYS A 206 -4.88 -11.05 16.68
C CYS A 206 -4.82 -11.75 15.32
N TYR A 207 -5.73 -11.37 14.41
CA TYR A 207 -5.59 -11.72 13.00
C TYR A 207 -4.40 -10.97 12.40
N ARG A 208 -4.00 -11.29 11.18
CA ARG A 208 -2.88 -10.63 10.48
C ARG A 208 -3.26 -10.31 9.04
N ILE A 209 -2.65 -9.25 8.52
CA ILE A 209 -2.67 -8.94 7.09
C ILE A 209 -1.26 -9.17 6.56
N CYS A 210 -1.12 -10.07 5.60
CA CYS A 210 0.14 -10.28 4.90
C CYS A 210 0.11 -9.58 3.53
N GLU A 211 1.24 -9.06 3.07
CA GLU A 211 1.44 -8.54 1.73
C GLU A 211 2.58 -9.27 1.01
N GLN A 212 2.44 -9.39 -0.30
CA GLN A 212 3.51 -9.88 -1.18
C GLN A 212 3.49 -9.08 -2.48
N ALA A 213 4.66 -8.60 -2.91
CA ALA A 213 4.81 -7.97 -4.21
C ALA A 213 4.58 -9.00 -5.33
N VAL A 214 3.84 -8.60 -6.37
CA VAL A 214 3.71 -9.44 -7.57
C VAL A 214 5.04 -9.43 -8.31
N LYS A 215 5.77 -10.54 -8.27
CA LYS A 215 7.04 -10.69 -8.99
C LYS A 215 6.76 -10.62 -10.49
N LEU A 216 7.39 -9.67 -11.19
CA LEU A 216 7.55 -9.73 -12.64
C LEU A 216 8.52 -10.89 -12.92
N LEU A 217 8.05 -11.91 -13.64
CA LEU A 217 8.90 -12.98 -14.17
C LEU A 217 9.50 -12.53 -15.49
#